data_AF-A0A2H0DAX0-F1
#
_entry.id   AF-A0A2H0DAX0-F1
#
_cell.length_a   1.000
_cell.length_b   1.000
_cell.length_c   1.000
_cell.angle_alpha   90.00
_cell.angle_beta   90.00
_cell.angle_gamma   90.00
#
_symmetry.space_group_name_H-M   'P 1'
#
loop_
_entity.id
_entity.type
_entity.pdbx_description
1 polymer ?
#
loop_
_entity_poly.entity_id
_entity_poly.type
_entity_poly.pdbx_seq_one_letter_code
_entity_poly.pdbx_strand_id
1 'polypeptide(L)'
;MELFSSLGQVQLIDGRNLCRSDLQYTDILLVRSVTQVNKALLAETPVKFVGTATIGTDHIDLQYLESNNIAFASAPGCNANSVKEYVLSALAHTQQLQRLLRGEITLAIVGLGNVGSRLYQVCHQLGIKVVCFDPFLQEAGITQLHLDPQVSINWASWQQILKADILTLHVPLTKTGKYPTYHLFNQESFEGMKSGALLINSSRGGVVDNLDLLAALKQKKIQAILDVWEHEPNIST
;
A
#
# COMPACT_ATOMS: atom_id res chain seq x y z
N MET A 1 2.08 -24.82 10.51
CA MET A 1 1.96 -25.56 11.78
C MET A 1 3.27 -25.54 12.56
N GLU A 2 4.41 -25.86 11.93
CA GLU A 2 5.73 -25.93 12.58
C GLU A 2 6.12 -24.71 13.43
N LEU A 3 5.81 -23.49 12.98
CA LEU A 3 6.20 -22.28 13.71
C LEU A 3 5.45 -22.05 15.03
N PHE A 4 4.21 -22.54 15.15
CA PHE A 4 3.32 -22.23 16.28
C PHE A 4 3.00 -23.46 17.14
N SER A 5 3.35 -24.67 16.69
CA SER A 5 3.06 -25.91 17.43
C SER A 5 3.79 -26.01 18.77
N SER A 6 4.89 -25.28 18.96
CA SER A 6 5.58 -25.19 20.24
C SER A 6 4.89 -24.28 21.26
N LEU A 7 3.97 -23.41 20.80
CA LEU A 7 3.26 -22.44 21.64
C LEU A 7 1.89 -22.95 22.11
N GLY A 8 1.37 -24.03 21.50
CA GLY A 8 0.10 -24.63 21.88
C GLY A 8 -0.51 -25.51 20.79
N GLN A 9 -1.78 -25.87 20.99
CA GLN A 9 -2.55 -26.61 19.99
C GLN A 9 -2.88 -25.70 18.79
N VAL A 10 -2.53 -26.16 17.60
CA VAL A 10 -2.77 -25.42 16.35
C VAL A 10 -3.88 -26.10 15.56
N GLN A 11 -4.93 -25.36 15.25
CA GLN A 11 -6.00 -25.78 14.33
C GLN A 11 -5.93 -24.93 13.07
N LEU A 12 -5.97 -25.59 11.90
CA LEU A 12 -6.05 -24.92 10.61
C LEU A 12 -7.51 -24.81 10.18
N ILE A 13 -7.92 -23.60 9.79
CA ILE A 13 -9.28 -23.32 9.33
C ILE A 13 -9.17 -22.48 8.06
N ASP A 14 -10.08 -22.71 7.12
CA ASP A 14 -10.21 -21.86 5.94
C ASP A 14 -10.74 -20.48 6.35
N GLY A 15 -9.92 -19.45 6.15
CA GLY A 15 -10.22 -18.08 6.56
C GLY A 15 -11.46 -17.47 5.88
N ARG A 16 -11.92 -18.00 4.75
CA ARG A 16 -13.17 -17.55 4.09
C ARG A 16 -14.42 -18.11 4.76
N ASN A 17 -14.30 -19.26 5.40
CA ASN A 17 -15.40 -19.98 6.03
C ASN A 17 -15.36 -19.89 7.56
N LEU A 18 -14.34 -19.23 8.12
CA LEU A 18 -14.20 -19.02 9.56
C LEU A 18 -15.41 -18.26 10.12
N CYS A 19 -16.02 -18.81 11.15
CA CYS A 19 -17.14 -18.21 11.85
C CYS A 19 -16.92 -18.21 13.36
N ARG A 20 -17.79 -17.50 14.10
CA ARG A 20 -17.66 -17.33 15.56
C ARG A 20 -17.65 -18.67 16.32
N SER A 21 -18.40 -19.68 15.87
CA SER A 21 -18.45 -20.98 16.56
C SER A 21 -17.11 -21.72 16.52
N ASP A 22 -16.27 -21.43 15.52
CA ASP A 22 -14.94 -22.01 15.42
C ASP A 22 -13.97 -21.41 16.46
N LEU A 23 -14.34 -20.31 17.11
CA LEU A 23 -13.49 -19.55 18.02
C LEU A 23 -13.78 -19.81 19.50
N GLN A 24 -14.73 -20.69 19.83
CA GLN A 24 -15.19 -20.93 21.22
C GLN A 24 -14.08 -21.38 22.18
N TYR A 25 -13.02 -21.98 21.66
CA TYR A 25 -11.88 -22.49 22.43
C TYR A 25 -10.54 -21.92 21.94
N THR A 26 -10.58 -20.72 21.32
CA THR A 26 -9.42 -20.12 20.66
C THR A 26 -8.93 -18.89 21.44
N ASP A 27 -7.74 -18.97 22.03
CA ASP A 27 -7.10 -17.82 22.68
C ASP A 27 -6.41 -16.88 21.67
N ILE A 28 -5.86 -17.45 20.58
CA ILE A 28 -5.02 -16.74 19.60
C ILE A 28 -5.58 -16.99 18.20
N LEU A 29 -5.94 -15.92 17.49
CA LEU A 29 -6.43 -15.97 16.12
C LEU A 29 -5.37 -15.42 15.15
N LEU A 30 -4.90 -16.26 14.22
CA LEU A 30 -3.95 -15.86 13.17
C LEU A 30 -4.64 -15.88 11.81
N VAL A 31 -4.64 -14.75 11.11
CA VAL A 31 -5.41 -14.55 9.87
C VAL A 31 -4.58 -14.02 8.71
N ARG A 32 -5.21 -14.02 7.53
CA ARG A 32 -4.78 -13.29 6.32
C ARG A 32 -5.91 -12.33 5.90
N SER A 33 -5.69 -11.56 4.84
CA SER A 33 -6.61 -10.52 4.36
C SER A 33 -8.03 -11.01 3.99
N VAL A 34 -8.21 -12.30 3.74
CA VAL A 34 -9.52 -12.87 3.36
C VAL A 34 -10.52 -12.92 4.52
N THR A 35 -10.04 -12.84 5.77
CA THR A 35 -10.88 -12.97 6.97
C THR A 35 -11.20 -11.60 7.53
N GLN A 36 -12.48 -11.25 7.60
CA GLN A 36 -12.93 -10.00 8.24
C GLN A 36 -12.97 -10.20 9.76
N VAL A 37 -12.03 -9.58 10.47
CA VAL A 37 -11.94 -9.65 11.92
C VAL A 37 -12.60 -8.41 12.52
N ASN A 38 -13.83 -8.60 12.98
CA ASN A 38 -14.66 -7.53 13.54
C ASN A 38 -15.47 -8.03 14.74
N LYS A 39 -16.31 -7.15 15.31
CA LYS A 39 -17.23 -7.51 16.40
C LYS A 39 -18.07 -8.75 16.11
N ALA A 40 -18.56 -8.92 14.89
CA ALA A 40 -19.42 -10.05 14.54
C ALA A 40 -18.67 -11.39 14.68
N LEU A 41 -17.38 -11.42 14.31
CA LEU A 41 -16.54 -12.60 14.44
C LEU A 41 -16.12 -12.86 15.90
N LEU A 42 -15.73 -11.81 16.64
CA LEU A 42 -15.01 -11.94 17.91
C LEU A 42 -15.87 -11.81 19.18
N ALA A 43 -17.07 -11.24 19.11
CA ALA A 43 -17.89 -11.05 20.31
C ALA A 43 -18.18 -12.39 21.01
N GLU A 44 -18.04 -12.41 22.34
CA GLU A 44 -18.27 -13.59 23.20
C GLU A 44 -17.34 -14.77 22.90
N THR A 45 -16.14 -14.50 22.37
CA THR A 45 -15.07 -15.48 22.20
C THR A 45 -13.95 -15.27 23.23
N PRO A 46 -13.19 -16.31 23.60
CA PRO A 46 -12.02 -16.16 24.48
C PRO A 46 -10.78 -15.57 23.79
N VAL A 47 -10.88 -15.10 22.54
CA VAL A 47 -9.73 -14.57 21.78
C VAL A 47 -9.12 -13.36 22.50
N LYS A 48 -7.83 -13.48 22.83
CA LYS A 48 -7.04 -12.44 23.50
C LYS A 48 -6.00 -11.80 22.58
N PHE A 49 -5.68 -12.45 21.47
CA PHE A 49 -4.71 -11.95 20.50
C PHE A 49 -5.15 -12.22 19.06
N VAL A 50 -5.00 -11.21 18.21
CA VAL A 50 -5.17 -11.31 16.76
C VAL A 50 -3.84 -10.97 16.08
N GLY A 51 -3.32 -11.92 15.31
CA GLY A 51 -2.18 -11.72 14.42
C GLY A 51 -2.61 -11.77 12.97
N THR A 52 -2.18 -10.81 12.15
CA THR A 52 -2.39 -10.90 10.70
C THR A 52 -1.05 -11.03 9.96
N ALA A 53 -0.95 -12.03 9.08
CA ALA A 53 0.21 -12.23 8.21
C ALA A 53 0.18 -11.30 6.99
N THR A 54 -0.15 -10.03 7.22
CA THR A 54 -0.32 -8.99 6.21
C THR A 54 0.28 -7.67 6.69
N ILE A 55 0.70 -6.82 5.76
CA ILE A 55 1.03 -5.41 6.07
C ILE A 55 -0.26 -4.61 6.32
N GLY A 56 -1.25 -4.81 5.45
CA GLY A 56 -2.55 -4.12 5.56
C GLY A 56 -3.37 -4.60 6.74
N THR A 57 -4.21 -3.71 7.27
CA THR A 57 -5.13 -3.99 8.37
C THR A 57 -6.58 -3.65 8.01
N ASP A 58 -6.90 -3.49 6.72
CA ASP A 58 -8.23 -3.07 6.24
C ASP A 58 -9.34 -4.07 6.62
N HIS A 59 -8.99 -5.35 6.77
CA HIS A 59 -9.86 -6.44 7.21
C HIS A 59 -9.91 -6.61 8.73
N ILE A 60 -9.30 -5.70 9.50
CA ILE A 60 -9.23 -5.74 10.96
C ILE A 60 -9.89 -4.49 11.55
N ASP A 61 -10.90 -4.70 12.39
CA ASP A 61 -11.53 -3.65 13.18
C ASP A 61 -10.65 -3.31 14.40
N LEU A 62 -9.62 -2.49 14.17
CA LEU A 62 -8.65 -2.10 15.20
C LEU A 62 -9.31 -1.42 16.40
N GLN A 63 -10.35 -0.61 16.17
CA GLN A 63 -11.08 0.07 17.24
C GLN A 63 -11.80 -0.94 18.14
N TYR A 64 -12.40 -1.97 17.55
CA TYR A 64 -13.02 -3.04 18.32
C TYR A 64 -11.97 -3.83 19.11
N LEU A 65 -10.83 -4.18 18.52
CA LEU A 65 -9.76 -4.90 19.23
C LEU A 65 -9.29 -4.11 20.46
N GLU A 66 -9.01 -2.81 20.28
CA GLU A 66 -8.59 -1.91 21.35
C GLU A 66 -9.64 -1.81 22.46
N SER A 67 -10.90 -1.57 22.08
CA SER A 67 -12.00 -1.41 23.05
C SER A 67 -12.30 -2.67 23.87
N ASN A 68 -11.84 -3.84 23.42
CA ASN A 68 -12.06 -5.13 24.09
C ASN A 68 -10.77 -5.74 24.66
N ASN A 69 -9.67 -4.97 24.73
CA ASN A 69 -8.37 -5.42 25.22
C ASN A 69 -7.84 -6.67 24.50
N ILE A 70 -8.10 -6.78 23.20
CA ILE A 70 -7.56 -7.84 22.35
C ILE A 70 -6.26 -7.34 21.75
N ALA A 71 -5.14 -7.97 22.11
CA ALA A 71 -3.84 -7.61 21.59
C ALA A 71 -3.76 -7.85 20.08
N PHE A 72 -3.04 -6.99 19.37
CA PHE A 72 -2.95 -7.04 17.92
C PHE A 72 -1.52 -6.93 17.42
N ALA A 73 -1.17 -7.74 16.42
CA ALA A 73 0.05 -7.57 15.64
C ALA A 73 -0.24 -7.78 14.14
N SER A 74 0.40 -6.94 13.33
CA SER A 74 0.52 -7.14 11.87
C SER A 74 1.96 -7.49 11.51
N ALA A 75 2.22 -7.75 10.23
CA ALA A 75 3.57 -7.99 9.72
C ALA A 75 4.05 -6.86 8.79
N PRO A 76 4.28 -5.62 9.29
CA PRO A 76 4.74 -4.52 8.45
C PRO A 76 6.03 -4.87 7.70
N GLY A 77 6.05 -4.55 6.40
CA GLY A 77 7.21 -4.77 5.55
C GLY A 77 7.40 -6.19 5.03
N CYS A 78 6.59 -7.18 5.42
CA CYS A 78 6.81 -8.59 5.07
C CYS A 78 6.85 -8.88 3.56
N ASN A 79 6.11 -8.13 2.75
CA ASN A 79 6.11 -8.25 1.28
C ASN A 79 6.70 -7.01 0.57
N ALA A 80 7.33 -6.08 1.31
CA ALA A 80 7.75 -4.82 0.73
C ALA A 80 8.82 -4.98 -0.36
N ASN A 81 9.68 -5.98 -0.22
CA ASN A 81 10.68 -6.31 -1.24
C ASN A 81 10.02 -6.79 -2.54
N SER A 82 8.99 -7.63 -2.45
CA SER A 82 8.26 -8.15 -3.61
C SER A 82 7.53 -7.04 -4.36
N VAL A 83 6.88 -6.10 -3.66
CA VAL A 83 6.21 -4.96 -4.32
C VAL A 83 7.23 -4.03 -5.00
N LYS A 84 8.37 -3.78 -4.35
CA LYS A 84 9.49 -3.03 -4.96
C LYS A 84 9.95 -3.70 -6.27
N GLU A 85 10.15 -5.02 -6.26
CA GLU A 85 10.54 -5.80 -7.45
C GLU A 85 9.46 -5.80 -8.53
N TYR A 86 8.18 -5.86 -8.16
CA TYR A 86 7.07 -5.71 -9.09
C TYR A 86 7.11 -4.37 -9.81
N VAL A 87 7.27 -3.25 -9.09
CA VAL A 87 7.36 -1.91 -9.71
C VAL A 87 8.56 -1.82 -10.65
N LEU A 88 9.72 -2.33 -10.26
CA LEU A 88 10.91 -2.34 -11.12
C LEU A 88 10.70 -3.20 -12.38
N SER A 89 10.05 -4.36 -12.24
CA SER A 89 9.70 -5.24 -13.35
C SER A 89 8.69 -4.57 -14.30
N ALA A 90 7.66 -3.93 -13.76
CA ALA A 90 6.67 -3.16 -14.50
C ALA A 90 7.35 -2.04 -15.29
N LEU A 91 8.25 -1.27 -14.66
CA LEU A 91 9.04 -0.25 -15.34
C LEU A 91 9.91 -0.84 -16.46
N ALA A 92 10.57 -1.98 -16.22
CA ALA A 92 11.39 -2.67 -17.20
C ALA A 92 10.60 -3.18 -18.42
N HIS A 93 9.32 -3.51 -18.23
CA HIS A 93 8.42 -3.87 -19.32
C HIS A 93 7.98 -2.67 -20.18
N THR A 94 8.19 -1.45 -19.70
CA THR A 94 7.94 -0.22 -20.45
C THR A 94 9.21 0.31 -21.10
N GLN A 95 9.07 1.19 -22.10
CA GLN A 95 10.21 1.94 -22.63
C GLN A 95 10.72 3.04 -21.67
N GLN A 96 10.09 3.21 -20.51
CA GLN A 96 10.41 4.29 -19.57
C GLN A 96 11.66 4.00 -18.72
N LEU A 97 11.98 2.73 -18.42
CA LEU A 97 13.15 2.41 -17.59
C LEU A 97 14.45 2.94 -18.21
N GLN A 98 14.62 2.78 -19.52
CA GLN A 98 15.79 3.29 -20.24
C GLN A 98 15.89 4.82 -20.16
N ARG A 99 14.75 5.52 -20.22
CA ARG A 99 14.69 6.98 -20.09
C ARG A 99 15.01 7.43 -18.66
N LEU A 100 14.53 6.70 -17.64
CA LEU A 100 14.87 6.94 -16.23
C LEU A 100 16.39 6.81 -15.99
N LEU A 101 17.00 5.73 -16.49
CA LEU A 101 18.43 5.46 -16.33
C LEU A 101 19.31 6.48 -17.07
N ARG A 102 18.81 7.08 -18.17
CA ARG A 102 19.48 8.20 -18.86
C ARG A 102 19.21 9.57 -18.22
N GLY A 103 18.41 9.64 -17.16
CA GLY A 103 18.06 10.89 -16.48
C GLY A 103 17.11 11.81 -17.28
N GLU A 104 16.43 11.28 -18.30
CA GLU A 104 15.56 12.06 -19.19
C GLU A 104 14.19 12.36 -18.57
N ILE A 105 13.76 11.53 -17.63
CA ILE A 105 12.44 11.61 -17.00
C ILE A 105 12.53 11.41 -15.49
N THR A 106 11.49 11.86 -14.79
CA THR A 106 11.41 11.86 -13.33
C THR A 106 10.40 10.82 -12.83
N LEU A 107 10.82 10.03 -11.83
CA LEU A 107 9.94 9.14 -11.06
C LEU A 107 9.45 9.86 -9.79
N ALA A 108 8.15 9.88 -9.56
CA ALA A 108 7.56 10.33 -8.30
C ALA A 108 7.09 9.14 -7.45
N ILE A 109 7.46 9.15 -6.18
CA ILE A 109 7.03 8.17 -5.18
C ILE A 109 6.07 8.87 -4.20
N VAL A 110 4.84 8.39 -4.14
CA VAL A 110 3.82 8.88 -3.19
C VAL A 110 3.71 7.89 -2.04
N GLY A 111 4.14 8.30 -0.84
CA GLY A 111 4.27 7.47 0.35
C GLY A 111 5.67 6.86 0.50
N LEU A 112 6.38 7.21 1.57
CA LEU A 112 7.72 6.73 1.89
C LEU A 112 7.72 5.82 3.14
N GLY A 113 6.78 4.87 3.16
CA GLY A 113 6.76 3.77 4.12
C GLY A 113 7.66 2.60 3.72
N ASN A 114 7.30 1.39 4.16
CA ASN A 114 8.09 0.18 3.93
C ASN A 114 8.44 -0.09 2.44
N VAL A 115 7.50 0.10 1.52
CA VAL A 115 7.73 -0.12 0.08
C VAL A 115 8.44 1.08 -0.55
N GLY A 116 7.88 2.28 -0.39
CA GLY A 116 8.38 3.50 -1.01
C GLY A 116 9.84 3.78 -0.67
N SER A 117 10.26 3.60 0.59
CA SER A 117 11.66 3.80 0.97
C SER A 117 12.63 2.82 0.33
N ARG A 118 12.24 1.54 0.17
CA ARG A 118 13.07 0.53 -0.49
C ARG A 118 13.20 0.81 -1.99
N LEU A 119 12.09 1.24 -2.61
CA LEU A 119 12.12 1.66 -4.01
C LEU A 119 13.00 2.90 -4.20
N TYR A 120 12.84 3.91 -3.34
CA TYR A 120 13.68 5.12 -3.36
C TYR A 120 15.16 4.78 -3.23
N GLN A 121 15.53 3.92 -2.28
CA GLN A 121 16.93 3.51 -2.08
C GLN A 121 17.54 2.90 -3.34
N VAL A 122 16.84 1.94 -3.97
CA VAL A 122 17.32 1.30 -5.21
C VAL A 122 17.40 2.30 -6.35
N CYS A 123 16.37 3.13 -6.55
CA CYS A 123 16.39 4.15 -7.60
C CYS A 123 17.51 5.17 -7.41
N HIS A 124 17.76 5.61 -6.18
CA HIS A 124 18.86 6.50 -5.84
C HIS A 124 20.23 5.87 -6.16
N GLN A 125 20.43 4.60 -5.79
CA GLN A 125 21.66 3.86 -6.11
C GLN A 125 21.87 3.67 -7.62
N LEU A 126 20.79 3.59 -8.40
CA LEU A 126 20.82 3.52 -9.86
C LEU A 126 20.97 4.91 -10.53
N GLY A 127 21.09 5.99 -9.77
CA GLY A 127 21.20 7.35 -10.31
C GLY A 127 19.91 7.87 -10.94
N ILE A 128 18.77 7.23 -10.67
CA ILE A 128 17.47 7.66 -11.19
C ILE A 128 17.02 8.93 -10.46
N LYS A 129 16.54 9.92 -11.21
CA LYS A 129 15.94 11.13 -10.65
C LYS A 129 14.59 10.80 -10.02
N VAL A 130 14.55 10.81 -8.69
CA VAL A 130 13.33 10.56 -7.91
C VAL A 130 12.91 11.81 -7.14
N VAL A 131 11.61 12.06 -7.07
CA VAL A 131 10.98 13.02 -6.15
C VAL A 131 9.95 12.29 -5.28
N CYS A 132 9.77 12.75 -4.05
CA CYS A 132 8.94 12.08 -3.05
C CYS A 132 7.90 13.02 -2.46
N PHE A 133 6.75 12.45 -2.11
CA PHE A 133 5.73 13.12 -1.32
C PHE A 133 5.19 12.20 -0.25
N ASP A 134 5.34 12.63 1.00
CA ASP A 134 4.81 11.98 2.19
C ASP A 134 4.56 13.07 3.23
N PRO A 135 3.32 13.58 3.34
CA PRO A 135 3.06 14.77 4.12
C PRO A 135 3.32 14.56 5.62
N PHE A 136 3.16 13.34 6.14
CA PHE A 136 3.48 13.03 7.54
C PHE A 136 4.98 13.14 7.81
N LEU A 137 5.82 12.58 6.92
CA LEU A 137 7.27 12.64 7.08
C LEU A 137 7.82 14.05 6.82
N GLN A 138 7.24 14.78 5.85
CA GLN A 138 7.60 16.17 5.55
C GLN A 138 7.31 17.08 6.74
N GLU A 139 6.14 16.98 7.37
CA GLU A 139 5.81 17.74 8.57
C GLU A 139 6.66 17.37 9.79
N ALA A 140 7.03 16.09 9.92
CA ALA A 140 7.95 15.63 10.95
C ALA A 140 9.41 16.11 10.72
N GLY A 141 9.70 16.82 9.62
CA GLY A 141 11.02 17.36 9.32
C GLY A 141 12.04 16.29 8.94
N ILE A 142 11.59 15.12 8.46
CA ILE A 142 12.49 14.03 8.06
C ILE A 142 13.19 14.42 6.76
N THR A 143 14.52 14.46 6.78
CA THR A 143 15.35 14.84 5.61
C THR A 143 16.14 13.68 5.01
N GLN A 144 16.30 12.60 5.76
CA GLN A 144 17.11 11.44 5.40
C GLN A 144 16.27 10.16 5.38
N LEU A 145 16.66 9.22 4.52
CA LEU A 145 15.99 7.94 4.41
C LEU A 145 16.26 7.07 5.66
N HIS A 146 15.20 6.54 6.28
CA HIS A 146 15.35 5.72 7.50
C HIS A 146 16.14 4.41 7.27
N LEU A 147 16.14 3.90 6.04
CA LEU A 147 16.91 2.70 5.66
C LEU A 147 18.39 2.99 5.40
N ASP A 148 18.73 4.25 5.14
CA ASP A 148 20.09 4.69 4.83
C ASP A 148 20.22 6.20 5.12
N PRO A 149 20.67 6.57 6.33
CA PRO A 149 20.76 7.98 6.73
C PRO A 149 21.74 8.83 5.90
N GLN A 150 22.57 8.22 5.05
CA GLN A 150 23.45 8.95 4.13
C GLN A 150 22.70 9.48 2.91
N VAL A 151 21.51 8.95 2.65
CA VAL A 151 20.68 9.29 1.50
C VAL A 151 19.66 10.36 1.90
N SER A 152 19.84 11.56 1.36
CA SER A 152 18.85 12.64 1.49
C SER A 152 17.60 12.36 0.65
N ILE A 153 16.43 12.68 1.20
CA ILE A 153 15.15 12.55 0.50
C ILE A 153 14.90 13.81 -0.34
N ASN A 154 14.62 13.61 -1.62
CA ASN A 154 14.22 14.69 -2.52
C ASN A 154 12.71 14.94 -2.43
N TRP A 155 12.30 15.79 -1.48
CA TRP A 155 10.90 16.16 -1.28
C TRP A 155 10.38 17.07 -2.39
N ALA A 156 9.11 16.89 -2.75
CA ALA A 156 8.40 17.72 -3.71
C ALA A 156 7.01 18.11 -3.19
N SER A 157 6.45 19.20 -3.71
CA SER A 157 5.04 19.54 -3.49
C SER A 157 4.12 18.64 -4.28
N TRP A 158 2.84 18.56 -3.90
CA TRP A 158 1.84 17.81 -4.66
C TRP A 158 1.78 18.22 -6.14
N GLN A 159 1.87 19.52 -6.44
CA GLN A 159 1.87 20.02 -7.82
C GLN A 159 3.11 19.54 -8.58
N GLN A 160 4.27 19.46 -7.93
CA GLN A 160 5.50 18.93 -8.56
C GLN A 160 5.39 17.42 -8.80
N ILE A 161 4.75 16.67 -7.91
CA ILE A 161 4.46 15.23 -8.08
C ILE A 161 3.59 15.00 -9.31
N LEU A 162 2.49 15.76 -9.47
CA LEU A 162 1.62 15.63 -10.64
C LEU A 162 2.35 15.95 -11.96
N LYS A 163 3.44 16.71 -11.92
CA LYS A 163 4.29 17.00 -13.09
C LYS A 163 5.42 15.97 -13.30
N ALA A 164 5.47 14.86 -12.58
CA ALA A 164 6.39 13.76 -12.88
C ALA A 164 5.95 12.98 -14.13
N ASP A 165 6.89 12.27 -14.74
CA ASP A 165 6.62 11.44 -15.94
C ASP A 165 6.07 10.06 -15.55
N ILE A 166 6.44 9.60 -14.36
CA ILE A 166 5.95 8.36 -13.76
C ILE A 166 5.60 8.64 -12.30
N LEU A 167 4.44 8.18 -11.85
CA LEU A 167 3.97 8.30 -10.48
C LEU A 167 3.66 6.89 -9.95
N THR A 168 4.24 6.51 -8.81
CA THR A 168 3.97 5.22 -8.16
C THR A 168 3.45 5.41 -6.73
N LEU A 169 2.41 4.65 -6.39
CA LEU A 169 1.63 4.84 -5.16
C LEU A 169 1.96 3.77 -4.12
N HIS A 170 2.32 4.22 -2.91
CA HIS A 170 2.72 3.37 -1.78
C HIS A 170 2.15 3.87 -0.45
N VAL A 171 0.90 4.36 -0.50
CA VAL A 171 0.15 4.87 0.65
C VAL A 171 -0.88 3.85 1.17
N PRO A 172 -1.26 3.89 2.46
CA PRO A 172 -2.43 3.15 2.95
C PRO A 172 -3.73 3.69 2.31
N LEU A 173 -4.86 3.01 2.53
CA LEU A 173 -6.19 3.54 2.21
C LEU A 173 -6.84 4.16 3.46
N THR A 174 -6.97 5.47 3.49
CA THR A 174 -7.59 6.20 4.61
C THR A 174 -8.68 7.14 4.08
N LYS A 175 -9.87 7.08 4.69
CA LYS A 175 -11.00 7.96 4.37
C LYS A 175 -11.07 9.21 5.25
N THR A 176 -10.38 9.16 6.39
CA THR A 176 -10.39 10.18 7.44
C THR A 176 -8.96 10.48 7.87
N GLY A 177 -8.81 11.46 8.77
CA GLY A 177 -7.51 11.91 9.27
C GLY A 177 -7.00 13.12 8.49
N LYS A 178 -5.77 13.54 8.82
CA LYS A 178 -5.17 14.78 8.31
C LYS A 178 -4.86 14.72 6.81
N TYR A 179 -4.45 13.55 6.32
CA TYR A 179 -4.11 13.30 4.92
C TYR A 179 -4.84 12.03 4.45
N PRO A 180 -6.15 12.13 4.14
CA PRO A 180 -6.89 11.00 3.60
C PRO A 180 -6.35 10.66 2.20
N THR A 181 -6.36 9.37 1.88
CA THR A 181 -5.84 8.85 0.61
C THR A 181 -6.91 8.20 -0.26
N TYR A 182 -8.14 8.08 0.24
CA TYR A 182 -9.29 7.67 -0.57
C TYR A 182 -9.50 8.66 -1.71
N HIS A 183 -9.47 8.16 -2.95
CA HIS A 183 -9.53 8.96 -4.18
C HIS A 183 -8.48 10.08 -4.23
N LEU A 184 -7.29 9.81 -3.68
CA LEU A 184 -6.13 10.70 -3.79
C LEU A 184 -5.81 11.04 -5.24
N PHE A 185 -6.03 10.09 -6.15
CA PHE A 185 -6.02 10.32 -7.59
C PHE A 185 -7.44 10.25 -8.13
N ASN A 186 -7.95 11.40 -8.54
CA ASN A 186 -9.28 11.65 -9.07
C ASN A 186 -9.20 12.51 -10.34
N GLN A 187 -10.34 12.96 -10.88
CA GLN A 187 -10.41 13.79 -12.08
C GLN A 187 -9.45 14.99 -12.02
N GLU A 188 -9.45 15.77 -10.93
CA GLU A 188 -8.58 16.94 -10.76
C GLU A 188 -7.09 16.56 -10.82
N SER A 189 -6.72 15.48 -10.13
CA SER A 189 -5.35 14.96 -10.14
C SER A 189 -4.93 14.55 -11.55
N PHE A 190 -5.79 13.83 -12.28
CA PHE A 190 -5.53 13.45 -13.67
C PHE A 190 -5.45 14.66 -14.61
N GLU A 191 -6.17 15.75 -14.34
CA GLU A 191 -6.02 17.04 -15.01
C GLU A 191 -4.68 17.74 -14.73
N GLY A 192 -4.19 17.63 -13.50
CA GLY A 192 -2.88 18.14 -13.14
C GLY A 192 -1.71 17.34 -13.75
N MET A 193 -1.92 16.07 -14.09
CA MET A 193 -0.88 15.18 -14.60
C MET A 193 -0.33 15.59 -15.97
N LYS A 194 0.94 15.26 -16.24
CA LYS A 194 1.52 15.35 -17.58
C LYS A 194 0.78 14.43 -18.56
N SER A 195 0.54 14.92 -19.78
CA SER A 195 0.03 14.07 -20.86
C SER A 195 1.01 12.94 -21.17
N GLY A 196 0.50 11.71 -21.24
CA GLY A 196 1.27 10.48 -21.45
C GLY A 196 1.99 9.96 -20.21
N ALA A 197 1.81 10.58 -19.03
CA ALA A 197 2.40 10.11 -17.78
C ALA A 197 1.92 8.69 -17.43
N LEU A 198 2.79 7.94 -16.75
CA LEU A 198 2.48 6.59 -16.27
C LEU A 198 2.12 6.62 -14.78
N LEU A 199 0.92 6.16 -14.43
CA LEU A 199 0.51 5.91 -13.06
C LEU A 199 0.69 4.42 -12.72
N ILE A 200 1.33 4.11 -11.59
CA ILE A 200 1.46 2.75 -11.07
C ILE A 200 0.76 2.69 -9.71
N ASN A 201 -0.30 1.90 -9.60
CA ASN A 201 -0.96 1.63 -8.32
C ASN A 201 -0.79 0.15 -7.94
N SER A 202 0.07 -0.08 -6.94
CA SER A 202 0.23 -1.37 -6.26
C SER A 202 0.09 -1.20 -4.74
N SER A 203 -0.66 -0.19 -4.29
CA SER A 203 -0.95 0.04 -2.89
C SER A 203 -2.34 -0.48 -2.52
N ARG A 204 -3.39 0.31 -2.80
CA ARG A 204 -4.80 -0.02 -2.56
C ARG A 204 -5.67 0.54 -3.67
N GLY A 205 -6.69 -0.22 -4.05
CA GLY A 205 -7.60 0.14 -5.15
C GLY A 205 -8.18 1.54 -5.02
N GLY A 206 -8.94 1.78 -3.95
CA GLY A 206 -9.63 3.05 -3.71
C GLY A 206 -8.73 4.26 -3.41
N VAL A 207 -7.40 4.14 -3.53
CA VAL A 207 -6.51 5.32 -3.57
C VAL A 207 -6.69 6.08 -4.88
N VAL A 208 -7.09 5.37 -5.94
CA VAL A 208 -7.43 5.92 -7.23
C VAL A 208 -8.93 5.77 -7.43
N ASP A 209 -9.62 6.83 -7.85
CA ASP A 209 -10.98 6.72 -8.37
C ASP A 209 -10.91 5.99 -9.72
N ASN A 210 -11.42 4.76 -9.75
CA ASN A 210 -11.30 3.90 -10.93
C ASN A 210 -12.18 4.37 -12.10
N LEU A 211 -13.25 5.15 -11.87
CA LEU A 211 -14.09 5.69 -12.94
C LEU A 211 -13.40 6.87 -13.62
N ASP A 212 -12.81 7.76 -12.83
CA ASP A 212 -12.01 8.88 -13.35
C ASP A 212 -10.76 8.37 -14.08
N LEU A 213 -10.12 7.32 -13.55
CA LEU A 213 -9.01 6.66 -14.22
C LEU A 213 -9.42 6.11 -15.59
N LEU A 214 -10.55 5.41 -15.66
CA LEU A 214 -11.07 4.86 -16.91
C LEU A 214 -11.34 5.96 -17.94
N ALA A 215 -11.90 7.10 -17.52
CA ALA A 215 -12.10 8.25 -18.39
C ALA A 215 -10.76 8.81 -18.92
N ALA A 216 -9.77 8.98 -18.05
CA ALA A 216 -8.44 9.47 -18.42
C ALA A 216 -7.71 8.52 -19.39
N LEU A 217 -7.84 7.20 -19.18
CA LEU A 217 -7.30 6.16 -20.07
C LEU A 217 -7.97 6.15 -21.44
N LYS A 218 -9.32 6.26 -21.50
CA LYS A 218 -10.07 6.34 -22.77
C LYS A 218 -9.67 7.56 -23.59
N GLN A 219 -9.36 8.67 -22.93
CA GLN A 219 -8.84 9.88 -23.57
C GLN A 219 -7.36 9.80 -23.93
N LYS A 220 -6.67 8.70 -23.61
CA LYS A 220 -5.20 8.51 -23.76
C LYS A 220 -4.40 9.63 -23.07
N LYS A 221 -4.96 10.22 -22.01
CA LYS A 221 -4.32 11.30 -21.25
C LYS A 221 -3.13 10.78 -20.45
N ILE A 222 -3.28 9.58 -19.90
CA ILE A 222 -2.25 8.89 -19.11
C ILE A 222 -2.21 7.41 -19.50
N GLN A 223 -1.21 6.71 -18.97
CA GLN A 223 -1.09 5.26 -18.96
C GLN A 223 -1.19 4.77 -17.52
N ALA A 224 -1.58 3.51 -17.31
CA ALA A 224 -1.66 2.93 -15.97
C ALA A 224 -1.15 1.49 -15.91
N ILE A 225 -0.54 1.13 -14.79
CA ILE A 225 -0.25 -0.24 -14.36
C ILE A 225 -0.89 -0.43 -12.99
N LEU A 226 -1.80 -1.39 -12.88
CA LEU A 226 -2.57 -1.66 -11.68
C LEU A 226 -2.32 -3.09 -11.20
N ASP A 227 -2.09 -3.25 -9.91
CA ASP A 227 -2.11 -4.53 -9.19
C ASP A 227 -3.29 -4.61 -8.20
N VAL A 228 -4.03 -3.50 -8.06
CA VAL A 228 -5.15 -3.34 -7.13
C VAL A 228 -6.28 -2.55 -7.78
N TRP A 229 -7.52 -2.84 -7.39
CA TRP A 229 -8.73 -2.22 -7.94
C TRP A 229 -9.74 -1.85 -6.85
N GLU A 230 -10.50 -0.77 -7.05
CA GLU A 230 -11.39 -0.21 -6.03
C GLU A 230 -12.48 -1.19 -5.55
N HIS A 231 -12.95 -2.07 -6.44
CA HIS A 231 -14.06 -3.00 -6.17
C HIS A 231 -13.67 -4.47 -6.37
N GLU A 232 -12.47 -4.87 -5.96
CA GLU A 232 -12.07 -6.29 -6.04
C GLU A 232 -13.09 -7.25 -5.41
N PRO A 233 -13.43 -8.38 -6.08
CA PRO A 233 -12.93 -8.86 -7.36
C PRO A 233 -13.68 -8.32 -8.61
N ASN A 234 -14.71 -7.50 -8.41
CA ASN A 234 -15.57 -6.95 -9.47
C ASN A 234 -14.97 -5.67 -10.07
N ILE A 235 -14.01 -5.84 -10.98
CA ILE A 235 -13.22 -4.76 -11.56
C ILE A 235 -14.00 -4.03 -12.66
N SER A 236 -13.89 -2.69 -12.69
CA SER A 236 -14.39 -1.86 -13.80
C SER A 236 -13.58 -2.10 -15.08
N THR A 237 -14.26 -2.43 -16.19
CA THR A 237 -13.67 -2.69 -17.51
C THR A 237 -13.99 -1.62 -18.55
#